data_AF-A0A257TT68-F1
#
_entry.id   AF-A0A257TT68-F1
#
_cell.length_a   1.000
_cell.length_b   1.000
_cell.length_c   1.000
_cell.angle_alpha   90.00
_cell.angle_beta   90.00
_cell.angle_gamma   90.00
#
_symmetry.space_group_name_H-M   'P 1'
#
loop_
_entity.id
_entity.type
_entity.pdbx_description
1 polymer ?
#
loop_
_entity_poly.entity_id
_entity_poly.type
_entity_poly.pdbx_seq_one_letter_code
_entity_poly.pdbx_strand_id
1 'polypeptide(L)'
;MFSSTSIPTADVPLDAEVIDTVEAVDGAVATESVERPAAIDEPQVGFIRKVARLVVSGTDWLFGAAALIVGLALLASYPVLQMLSLGYLLEVSGRIARTGRLRDGFIGVRKAARLGSIVFGTWLTLLPLRFVSSMAASAALVDPESRAARGWSTALLVLTVLAVAHIVGACWRGGRLRHFLWPRPVRLLKSLFRKGAYTETRDAVLQFVAGLRLQHYFWLGLRGFVGGLVWLFVPISLLAAAQKVPPLGFLGAFALMWVLMYLPFLQARFAAENRFGAQFELSAVRALFRKAPVLFWLSLFCTLLFALPLYLLKIEMVPREAAWLPSLVFVVFIFPARLLTG
;
A
#
# COMPACT_ATOMS: atom_id res chain seq x y z
N MET A 1 -31.97 -40.67 -18.56
CA MET A 1 -32.20 -40.23 -19.94
C MET A 1 -31.17 -39.15 -20.23
N PHE A 2 -30.01 -39.59 -20.71
CA PHE A 2 -28.85 -38.74 -21.02
C PHE A 2 -29.06 -38.13 -22.40
N SER A 3 -28.81 -36.83 -22.55
CA SER A 3 -28.59 -36.22 -23.87
C SER A 3 -27.28 -35.45 -23.83
N SER A 4 -26.30 -36.03 -24.51
CA SER A 4 -24.94 -35.53 -24.74
C SER A 4 -24.98 -34.67 -25.99
N THR A 5 -24.44 -33.45 -25.93
CA THR A 5 -24.23 -32.61 -27.11
C THR A 5 -22.73 -32.50 -27.36
N SER A 6 -22.29 -33.20 -28.40
CA SER A 6 -20.93 -33.28 -28.92
C SER A 6 -20.49 -31.98 -29.61
N ILE A 7 -19.29 -31.50 -29.28
CA ILE A 7 -18.58 -30.44 -30.01
C ILE A 7 -17.55 -31.11 -30.94
N PRO A 8 -17.46 -30.76 -32.24
CA PRO A 8 -16.53 -31.39 -33.16
C PRO A 8 -15.14 -30.73 -33.11
N THR A 9 -14.12 -31.58 -33.02
CA THR A 9 -12.70 -31.31 -33.21
C THR A 9 -12.38 -31.11 -34.69
N ALA A 10 -11.68 -30.03 -35.03
CA ALA A 10 -11.05 -29.87 -36.34
C ALA A 10 -9.55 -29.63 -36.14
N ASP A 11 -8.77 -30.67 -36.45
CA ASP A 11 -7.32 -30.65 -36.66
C ASP A 11 -7.03 -30.12 -38.07
N VAL A 12 -6.15 -29.12 -38.23
CA VAL A 12 -5.37 -28.88 -39.46
C VAL A 12 -4.01 -28.25 -39.07
N PRO A 13 -2.87 -28.69 -39.65
CA PRO A 13 -1.56 -28.65 -39.02
C PRO A 13 -0.68 -27.44 -39.39
N LEU A 14 0.42 -27.32 -38.64
CA LEU A 14 1.63 -26.55 -38.94
C LEU A 14 2.23 -26.98 -40.28
N ASP A 15 2.61 -26.01 -41.13
CA ASP A 15 3.79 -26.12 -42.00
C ASP A 15 4.34 -24.72 -42.35
N ALA A 16 5.66 -24.69 -42.49
CA ALA A 16 6.52 -23.54 -42.71
C ALA A 16 6.73 -23.23 -44.20
N GLU A 17 7.44 -22.13 -44.47
CA GLU A 17 8.02 -21.69 -45.76
C GLU A 17 7.06 -21.17 -46.83
N VAL A 18 7.06 -19.85 -47.06
CA VAL A 18 7.41 -19.24 -48.38
C VAL A 18 8.02 -17.86 -48.13
N ILE A 19 9.28 -17.71 -48.53
CA ILE A 19 10.04 -16.46 -48.71
C ILE A 19 9.79 -15.95 -50.14
N ASP A 20 9.87 -14.63 -50.31
CA ASP A 20 10.04 -13.88 -51.56
C ASP A 20 8.95 -13.96 -52.63
N THR A 21 8.28 -12.82 -52.83
CA THR A 21 8.28 -12.15 -54.15
C THR A 21 7.98 -10.67 -53.95
N VAL A 22 9.03 -9.86 -54.00
CA VAL A 22 8.96 -8.46 -54.39
C VAL A 22 8.91 -8.44 -55.92
N GLU A 23 7.77 -8.06 -56.49
CA GLU A 23 7.71 -7.64 -57.88
C GLU A 23 6.95 -6.33 -58.01
N ALA A 24 7.62 -5.40 -58.68
CA ALA A 24 7.19 -4.05 -58.92
C ALA A 24 6.05 -4.02 -59.94
N VAL A 25 4.97 -3.32 -59.61
CA VAL A 25 4.03 -2.79 -60.60
C VAL A 25 4.04 -1.28 -60.46
N ASP A 26 4.85 -0.68 -61.34
CA ASP A 26 4.85 0.73 -61.67
C ASP A 26 3.53 1.04 -62.40
N GLY A 27 2.69 1.85 -61.76
CA GLY A 27 1.34 2.15 -62.21
C GLY A 27 0.90 3.45 -61.58
N ALA A 28 1.18 4.54 -62.29
CA ALA A 28 0.79 5.90 -61.94
C ALA A 28 -0.72 6.00 -61.69
N VAL A 29 -1.11 5.99 -60.41
CA VAL A 29 -2.45 6.36 -59.96
C VAL A 29 -2.31 7.69 -59.26
N ALA A 30 -2.97 8.70 -59.83
CA ALA A 30 -3.06 10.04 -59.32
C ALA A 30 -3.40 10.01 -57.82
N THR A 31 -2.48 10.48 -56.98
CA THR A 31 -2.74 10.70 -55.57
C THR A 31 -3.70 11.88 -55.44
N GLU A 32 -4.99 11.57 -55.36
CA GLU A 32 -5.95 12.42 -54.66
C GLU A 32 -5.33 12.81 -53.32
N SER A 33 -5.19 14.12 -53.12
CA SER A 33 -4.71 14.70 -51.88
C SER A 33 -5.66 14.30 -50.76
N VAL A 34 -5.32 13.22 -50.06
CA VAL A 34 -5.93 12.85 -48.78
C VAL A 34 -5.67 14.01 -47.83
N GLU A 35 -6.71 14.82 -47.65
CA GLU A 35 -6.78 15.91 -46.68
C GLU A 35 -6.50 15.30 -45.30
N ARG A 36 -5.28 15.52 -44.81
CA ARG A 36 -4.88 15.08 -43.47
C ARG A 36 -5.87 15.68 -42.48
N PRO A 37 -6.51 14.89 -41.59
CA PRO A 37 -7.32 15.45 -40.53
C PRO A 37 -6.44 16.42 -39.74
N ALA A 38 -6.89 17.67 -39.66
CA ALA A 38 -6.20 18.75 -38.98
C ALA A 38 -5.68 18.25 -37.63
N ALA A 39 -4.36 18.32 -37.45
CA ALA A 39 -3.73 18.04 -36.17
C ALA A 39 -4.42 18.92 -35.14
N ILE A 40 -5.13 18.28 -34.21
CA ILE A 40 -5.71 18.98 -33.07
C ILE A 40 -4.51 19.47 -32.27
N ASP A 41 -4.22 20.77 -32.36
CA ASP A 41 -3.15 21.41 -31.61
C ASP A 41 -3.30 21.03 -30.14
N GLU A 42 -2.37 20.21 -29.63
CA GLU A 42 -2.27 20.00 -28.20
C GLU A 42 -2.00 21.37 -27.57
N PRO A 43 -2.85 21.86 -26.65
CA PRO A 43 -2.67 23.18 -26.08
C PRO A 43 -1.29 23.23 -25.42
N GLN A 44 -0.42 24.10 -25.92
CA GLN A 44 0.93 24.31 -25.38
C GLN A 44 0.85 24.72 -23.92
N VAL A 45 0.89 23.74 -23.03
CA VAL A 45 0.81 23.97 -21.59
C VAL A 45 2.15 24.58 -21.17
N GLY A 46 2.17 25.90 -20.95
CA GLY A 46 3.38 26.65 -20.62
C GLY A 46 4.26 25.98 -19.56
N PHE A 47 5.57 26.10 -19.70
CA PHE A 47 6.60 25.46 -18.87
C PHE A 47 6.31 25.54 -17.36
N ILE A 48 5.81 26.68 -16.88
CA ILE A 48 5.41 26.90 -15.47
C ILE A 48 4.31 25.92 -15.03
N ARG A 49 3.29 25.66 -15.86
CA ARG A 49 2.24 24.68 -15.56
C ARG A 49 2.77 23.24 -15.60
N LYS A 50 3.82 22.96 -16.37
CA LYS A 50 4.49 21.66 -16.37
C LYS A 50 5.28 21.45 -15.07
N VAL A 51 6.08 22.43 -14.66
CA VAL A 51 6.84 22.42 -13.39
C VAL A 51 5.90 22.33 -12.19
N ALA A 52 4.85 23.17 -12.14
CA ALA A 52 3.87 23.14 -11.06
C ALA A 52 3.17 21.77 -10.95
N ARG A 53 2.77 21.15 -12.08
CA ARG A 53 2.20 19.79 -12.07
C ARG A 53 3.18 18.76 -11.54
N LEU A 54 4.46 18.90 -11.84
CA LEU A 54 5.50 17.98 -11.40
C LEU A 54 5.74 18.08 -9.89
N VAL A 55 5.85 19.30 -9.36
CA VAL A 55 5.96 19.57 -7.91
C VAL A 55 4.74 19.02 -7.18
N VAL A 56 3.54 19.33 -7.66
CA VAL A 56 2.29 18.83 -7.09
C VAL A 56 2.23 17.30 -7.08
N SER A 57 2.60 16.67 -8.20
CA SER A 57 2.63 15.21 -8.28
C SER A 57 3.66 14.60 -7.33
N GLY A 58 4.81 15.26 -7.14
CA GLY A 58 5.83 14.86 -6.19
C GLY A 58 5.33 14.95 -4.74
N THR A 59 4.71 16.06 -4.36
CA THR A 59 4.13 16.23 -3.02
C THR A 59 3.01 15.23 -2.75
N ASP A 60 2.11 15.00 -3.71
CA ASP A 60 1.03 14.00 -3.58
C ASP A 60 1.61 12.58 -3.40
N TRP A 61 2.72 12.26 -4.07
CA TRP A 61 3.40 10.99 -3.90
C TRP A 61 4.07 10.85 -2.54
N LEU A 62 4.80 11.88 -2.09
CA LEU A 62 5.44 11.91 -0.76
C LEU A 62 4.41 11.79 0.36
N PHE A 63 3.29 12.53 0.25
CA PHE A 63 2.17 12.42 1.18
C PHE A 63 1.58 11.00 1.17
N GLY A 64 1.44 10.39 -0.01
CA GLY A 64 1.00 9.00 -0.13
C GLY A 64 1.94 8.00 0.53
N ALA A 65 3.25 8.19 0.38
CA ALA A 65 4.26 7.33 0.99
C ALA A 65 4.24 7.46 2.52
N ALA A 66 4.15 8.69 3.04
CA ALA A 66 4.00 8.94 4.47
C ALA A 66 2.70 8.33 5.02
N ALA A 67 1.57 8.54 4.35
CA ALA A 67 0.28 7.95 4.73
C ALA A 67 0.31 6.42 4.71
N LEU A 68 1.01 5.83 3.75
CA LEU A 68 1.21 4.39 3.67
C LEU A 68 2.04 3.88 4.86
N ILE A 69 3.16 4.52 5.17
CA ILE A 69 4.03 4.15 6.30
C ILE A 69 3.26 4.23 7.62
N VAL A 70 2.56 5.35 7.86
CA VAL A 70 1.74 5.53 9.06
C VAL A 70 0.60 4.50 9.10
N GLY A 71 -0.06 4.24 7.97
CA GLY A 71 -1.09 3.22 7.88
C GLY A 71 -0.57 1.82 8.22
N LEU A 72 0.59 1.43 7.68
CA LEU A 72 1.25 0.17 8.01
C LEU A 72 1.68 0.09 9.47
N ALA A 73 2.15 1.19 10.06
CA ALA A 73 2.54 1.26 11.45
C ALA A 73 1.35 1.06 12.38
N LEU A 74 0.21 1.70 12.08
CA LEU A 74 -1.03 1.51 12.81
C LEU A 74 -1.53 0.06 12.69
N LEU A 75 -1.50 -0.53 11.48
CA LEU A 75 -1.84 -1.94 11.29
C LEU A 75 -0.91 -2.88 12.07
N ALA A 76 0.40 -2.57 12.11
CA ALA A 76 1.39 -3.35 12.84
C ALA A 76 1.21 -3.31 14.36
N SER A 77 0.56 -2.28 14.90
CA SER A 77 0.31 -2.14 16.33
C SER A 77 -0.71 -3.16 16.88
N TYR A 78 -1.56 -3.73 16.01
CA TYR A 78 -2.57 -4.72 16.40
C TYR A 78 -2.18 -6.13 15.90
N PRO A 79 -2.10 -7.16 16.75
CA PRO A 79 -1.57 -8.48 16.38
C PRO A 79 -2.20 -9.14 15.15
N VAL A 80 -3.52 -9.04 14.99
CA VAL A 80 -4.22 -9.60 13.83
C VAL A 80 -3.96 -8.76 12.58
N LEU A 81 -3.97 -7.43 12.71
CA LEU A 81 -3.75 -6.51 11.60
C LEU A 81 -2.28 -6.45 11.17
N GLN A 82 -1.34 -6.84 12.04
CA GLN A 82 0.09 -6.89 11.72
C GLN A 82 0.37 -7.85 10.55
N MET A 83 -0.48 -8.86 10.35
CA MET A 83 -0.40 -9.78 9.21
C MET A 83 -0.61 -9.05 7.87
N LEU A 84 -1.43 -8.00 7.83
CA LEU A 84 -1.57 -7.15 6.63
C LEU A 84 -0.28 -6.38 6.34
N SER A 85 0.36 -5.85 7.38
CA SER A 85 1.64 -5.13 7.25
C SER A 85 2.74 -6.07 6.77
N LEU A 86 2.87 -7.25 7.39
CA LEU A 86 3.81 -8.29 6.96
C LEU A 86 3.53 -8.74 5.52
N GLY A 87 2.27 -8.99 5.17
CA GLY A 87 1.88 -9.41 3.83
C GLY A 87 2.14 -8.35 2.77
N TYR A 88 1.93 -7.07 3.09
CA TYR A 88 2.32 -5.97 2.22
C TYR A 88 3.84 -5.98 1.99
N LEU A 89 4.64 -6.05 3.07
CA LEU A 89 6.11 -6.09 2.97
C LEU A 89 6.61 -7.28 2.16
N LEU A 90 5.99 -8.45 2.32
CA LEU A 90 6.32 -9.64 1.53
C LEU A 90 5.98 -9.47 0.06
N GLU A 91 4.79 -8.95 -0.28
CA GLU A 91 4.44 -8.68 -1.69
C GLU A 91 5.38 -7.63 -2.31
N VAL A 92 5.85 -6.65 -1.55
CA VAL A 92 6.87 -5.69 -2.01
C VAL A 92 8.16 -6.42 -2.40
N SER A 93 8.71 -7.26 -1.51
CA SER A 93 9.90 -8.06 -1.82
C SER A 93 9.66 -9.02 -3.00
N GLY A 94 8.54 -9.73 -3.01
CA GLY A 94 8.21 -10.67 -4.08
C GLY A 94 8.00 -10.01 -5.43
N ARG A 95 7.45 -8.80 -5.46
CA ARG A 95 7.29 -8.01 -6.70
C ARG A 95 8.62 -7.54 -7.24
N ILE A 96 9.54 -7.12 -6.37
CA ILE A 96 10.90 -6.73 -6.80
C ILE A 96 11.64 -7.96 -7.32
N ALA A 97 11.57 -9.09 -6.63
CA ALA A 97 12.17 -10.35 -7.08
C ALA A 97 11.66 -10.79 -8.47
N ARG A 98 10.40 -10.51 -8.81
CA ARG A 98 9.83 -10.79 -10.15
C ARG A 98 10.23 -9.76 -11.22
N THR A 99 10.40 -8.50 -10.85
CA THR A 99 10.53 -7.37 -11.81
C THR A 99 11.95 -6.84 -11.96
N GLY A 100 12.81 -7.06 -10.96
CA GLY A 100 14.16 -6.48 -10.85
C GLY A 100 14.18 -4.97 -10.63
N ARG A 101 13.04 -4.33 -10.33
CA ARG A 101 12.91 -2.87 -10.28
C ARG A 101 12.45 -2.40 -8.89
N LEU A 102 13.32 -1.68 -8.17
CA LEU A 102 13.00 -1.12 -6.84
C LEU A 102 11.77 -0.20 -6.85
N ARG A 103 11.56 0.54 -7.95
CA ARG A 103 10.39 1.44 -8.10
C ARG A 103 9.05 0.70 -8.07
N ASP A 104 9.02 -0.57 -8.43
CA ASP A 104 7.79 -1.36 -8.48
C ASP A 104 7.38 -1.87 -7.08
N GLY A 105 8.27 -1.74 -6.07
CA GLY A 105 7.99 -2.09 -4.68
C GLY A 105 7.03 -1.13 -3.96
N PHE A 106 6.81 0.09 -4.47
CA PHE A 106 5.91 1.06 -3.85
C PHE A 106 4.45 0.86 -4.31
N ILE A 107 3.79 -0.12 -3.70
CA ILE A 107 2.43 -0.54 -4.09
C ILE A 107 1.38 0.33 -3.40
N GLY A 108 0.43 0.85 -4.17
CA GLY A 108 -0.77 1.48 -3.60
C GLY A 108 -0.56 2.87 -2.98
N VAL A 109 0.60 3.52 -3.18
CA VAL A 109 0.90 4.89 -2.69
C VAL A 109 -0.22 5.89 -2.99
N ARG A 110 -0.80 5.85 -4.20
CA ARG A 110 -1.91 6.74 -4.58
C ARG A 110 -3.21 6.46 -3.81
N LYS A 111 -3.48 5.19 -3.46
CA LYS A 111 -4.65 4.80 -2.65
C LYS A 111 -4.43 5.21 -1.20
N ALA A 112 -3.23 5.02 -0.67
CA ALA A 112 -2.82 5.49 0.65
C ALA A 112 -2.90 7.02 0.76
N ALA A 113 -2.47 7.76 -0.26
CA ALA A 113 -2.63 9.22 -0.33
C ALA A 113 -4.10 9.63 -0.22
N ARG A 114 -5.00 8.95 -0.94
CA ARG A 114 -6.44 9.24 -0.90
C ARG A 114 -7.05 8.94 0.47
N LEU A 115 -6.72 7.80 1.07
CA LEU A 115 -7.20 7.43 2.40
C LEU A 115 -6.66 8.40 3.46
N GLY A 116 -5.35 8.67 3.42
CA GLY A 116 -4.68 9.62 4.30
C GLY A 116 -5.26 11.02 4.18
N SER A 117 -5.60 11.48 2.97
CA SER A 117 -6.21 12.79 2.79
C SER A 117 -7.66 12.86 3.27
N ILE A 118 -8.42 11.76 3.24
CA ILE A 118 -9.75 11.70 3.86
C ILE A 118 -9.62 11.81 5.38
N VAL A 119 -8.73 11.03 5.99
CA VAL A 119 -8.52 11.04 7.45
C VAL A 119 -7.98 12.39 7.91
N PHE A 120 -6.87 12.85 7.33
CA PHE A 120 -6.23 14.11 7.68
C PHE A 120 -7.10 15.32 7.34
N GLY A 121 -7.79 15.27 6.19
CA GLY A 121 -8.82 16.23 5.84
C GLY A 121 -9.85 16.28 6.96
N THR A 122 -10.60 15.20 7.18
CA THR A 122 -11.65 15.14 8.22
C THR A 122 -11.18 15.70 9.55
N TRP A 123 -10.00 15.30 10.02
CA TRP A 123 -9.37 15.84 11.23
C TRP A 123 -9.21 17.37 11.21
N LEU A 124 -8.76 17.94 10.09
CA LEU A 124 -8.57 19.38 9.90
C LEU A 124 -9.90 20.18 9.94
N THR A 125 -11.01 19.71 9.34
CA THR A 125 -12.31 20.41 9.46
C THR A 125 -12.90 20.30 10.85
N LEU A 126 -12.54 19.26 11.60
CA LEU A 126 -12.97 19.13 12.98
C LEU A 126 -12.22 20.08 13.93
N LEU A 127 -11.11 20.72 13.51
CA LEU A 127 -10.37 21.65 14.39
C LEU A 127 -11.19 22.90 14.78
N PRO A 128 -11.77 23.68 13.84
CA PRO A 128 -12.66 24.79 14.21
C PRO A 128 -13.85 24.32 15.05
N LEU A 129 -14.39 23.13 14.74
CA LEU A 129 -15.51 22.56 15.49
C LEU A 129 -15.13 22.24 16.94
N ARG A 130 -13.94 21.66 17.17
CA ARG A 130 -13.40 21.39 18.50
C ARG A 130 -13.18 22.68 19.30
N PHE A 131 -12.71 23.74 18.65
CA PHE A 131 -12.55 25.05 19.28
C PHE A 131 -13.88 25.67 19.70
N VAL A 132 -14.89 25.69 18.81
CA VAL A 132 -16.23 26.19 19.15
C VAL A 132 -16.87 25.32 20.23
N SER A 133 -16.66 24.00 20.18
CA SER A 133 -17.15 23.07 21.20
C SER A 133 -16.54 23.32 22.58
N SER A 134 -15.26 23.66 22.67
CA SER A 134 -14.64 23.98 23.96
C SER A 134 -15.19 25.30 24.52
N MET A 135 -15.38 26.32 23.69
CA MET A 135 -16.01 27.58 24.10
C MET A 135 -17.46 27.39 24.57
N ALA A 136 -18.24 26.56 23.86
CA ALA A 136 -19.61 26.22 24.25
C ALA A 136 -19.66 25.48 25.60
N ALA A 137 -18.75 24.53 25.81
CA ALA A 137 -18.63 23.81 27.08
C ALA A 137 -18.25 24.76 28.23
N SER A 138 -17.29 25.67 28.03
CA SER A 138 -16.92 26.67 29.03
C SER A 138 -18.07 27.63 29.35
N ALA A 139 -18.83 28.09 28.36
CA ALA A 139 -19.97 28.97 28.58
C ALA A 139 -21.09 28.29 29.39
N ALA A 140 -21.36 27.02 29.11
CA ALA A 140 -22.36 26.23 29.82
C ALA A 140 -21.98 25.95 31.30
N LEU A 141 -20.69 25.88 31.61
CA LEU A 141 -20.21 25.70 32.98
C LEU A 141 -20.31 26.98 33.83
N VAL A 142 -20.23 28.17 33.22
CA VAL A 142 -20.31 29.45 33.93
C VAL A 142 -21.76 29.85 34.18
N ASP A 143 -22.59 29.91 33.13
CA ASP A 143 -24.01 30.23 33.24
C ASP A 143 -24.82 29.57 32.10
N PRO A 144 -25.51 28.46 32.38
CA PRO A 144 -26.24 27.69 31.38
C PRO A 144 -27.49 28.40 30.82
N GLU A 145 -28.08 29.35 31.54
CA GLU A 145 -29.31 30.06 31.12
C GLU A 145 -29.01 31.28 30.23
N SER A 146 -27.73 31.69 30.16
CA SER A 146 -27.29 32.88 29.46
C SER A 146 -27.57 32.84 27.94
N ARG A 147 -27.79 34.03 27.34
CA ARG A 147 -27.92 34.17 25.87
C ARG A 147 -26.63 33.78 25.14
N ALA A 148 -25.48 33.95 25.80
CA ALA A 148 -24.18 33.58 25.27
C ALA A 148 -24.03 32.05 25.14
N ALA A 149 -24.42 31.28 26.17
CA ALA A 149 -24.41 29.82 26.12
C ALA A 149 -25.26 29.29 24.96
N ARG A 150 -26.50 29.80 24.81
CA ARG A 150 -27.38 29.46 23.67
C ARG A 150 -26.79 29.83 22.31
N GLY A 151 -26.13 30.99 22.20
CA GLY A 151 -25.44 31.42 20.99
C GLY A 151 -24.33 30.45 20.58
N TRP A 152 -23.47 30.05 21.51
CA TRP A 152 -22.38 29.09 21.28
C TRP A 152 -22.89 27.69 20.92
N SER A 153 -23.95 27.20 21.58
CA SER A 153 -24.58 25.93 21.22
C SER A 153 -25.18 25.94 19.82
N THR A 154 -25.84 27.05 19.43
CA THR A 154 -26.42 27.20 18.09
C THR A 154 -25.31 27.28 17.03
N ALA A 155 -24.25 28.05 17.30
CA ALA A 155 -23.08 28.13 16.43
C ALA A 155 -22.41 26.75 16.26
N LEU A 156 -22.29 25.98 17.34
CA LEU A 156 -21.76 24.62 17.31
C LEU A 156 -22.61 23.70 16.42
N LEU A 157 -23.94 23.76 16.54
CA LEU A 157 -24.84 22.96 15.71
C LEU A 157 -24.72 23.33 14.23
N VAL A 158 -24.76 24.62 13.90
CA VAL A 158 -24.60 25.09 12.51
C VAL A 158 -23.24 24.68 11.95
N LEU A 159 -22.16 24.85 12.70
CA LEU A 159 -20.83 24.47 12.28
C LEU A 159 -20.68 22.96 12.09
N THR A 160 -21.35 22.16 12.94
CA THR A 160 -21.38 20.69 12.80
C THR A 160 -22.06 20.29 11.49
N VAL A 161 -23.23 20.84 11.19
CA VAL A 161 -23.97 20.55 9.94
C VAL A 161 -23.12 20.94 8.71
N LEU A 162 -22.49 22.11 8.74
CA LEU A 162 -21.60 22.56 7.66
C LEU A 162 -20.36 21.66 7.52
N ALA A 163 -19.75 21.25 8.63
CA ALA A 163 -18.60 20.36 8.65
C ALA A 163 -18.95 18.99 8.05
N VAL A 164 -20.07 18.39 8.47
CA VAL A 164 -20.55 17.10 7.94
C VAL A 164 -20.83 17.21 6.44
N ALA A 165 -21.56 18.25 6.01
CA ALA A 165 -21.85 18.47 4.60
C ALA A 165 -20.56 18.62 3.77
N HIS A 166 -19.56 19.34 4.29
CA HIS A 166 -18.27 19.54 3.62
C HIS A 166 -17.45 18.25 3.53
N ILE A 167 -17.36 17.46 4.62
CA ILE A 167 -16.67 16.17 4.64
C ILE A 167 -17.31 15.22 3.63
N VAL A 168 -18.64 15.07 3.66
CA VAL A 168 -19.39 14.18 2.77
C VAL A 168 -19.13 14.55 1.31
N GLY A 169 -19.22 15.83 0.94
CA GLY A 169 -18.96 16.20 -0.44
C GLY A 169 -17.48 16.25 -0.82
N ALA A 170 -16.54 16.37 0.12
CA ALA A 170 -15.12 16.20 -0.16
C ALA A 170 -14.79 14.72 -0.47
N CYS A 171 -15.40 13.79 0.28
CA CYS A 171 -15.34 12.35 0.01
C CYS A 171 -15.94 12.01 -1.36
N TRP A 172 -17.11 12.59 -1.70
CA TRP A 172 -17.74 12.42 -3.01
C TRP A 172 -16.83 12.85 -4.17
N ARG A 173 -16.10 13.97 -4.01
CA ARG A 173 -15.18 14.52 -5.02
C ARG A 173 -13.88 13.71 -5.20
N GLY A 174 -13.79 12.51 -4.63
CA GLY A 174 -12.65 11.61 -4.75
C GLY A 174 -11.60 11.78 -3.65
N GLY A 175 -11.93 12.45 -2.55
CA GLY A 175 -11.20 12.39 -1.28
C GLY A 175 -9.80 13.02 -1.25
N ARG A 176 -9.35 13.71 -2.31
CA ARG A 176 -8.04 14.40 -2.32
C ARG A 176 -7.99 15.57 -1.33
N LEU A 177 -6.82 15.82 -0.75
CA LEU A 177 -6.60 16.87 0.26
C LEU A 177 -7.03 18.27 -0.20
N ARG A 178 -6.83 18.57 -1.49
CA ARG A 178 -7.23 19.85 -2.10
C ARG A 178 -8.73 20.12 -2.05
N HIS A 179 -9.56 19.08 -2.16
CA HIS A 179 -11.02 19.23 -2.10
C HIS A 179 -11.51 19.57 -0.70
N PHE A 180 -10.68 19.25 0.29
CA PHE A 180 -10.93 19.53 1.68
C PHE A 180 -10.58 20.97 2.06
N LEU A 181 -9.48 21.49 1.51
CA LEU A 181 -9.05 22.87 1.66
C LEU A 181 -9.94 23.86 0.88
N TRP A 182 -10.57 23.43 -0.22
CA TRP A 182 -11.42 24.31 -1.04
C TRP A 182 -12.91 23.89 -1.02
N PRO A 183 -13.75 24.53 -0.19
CA PRO A 183 -15.19 24.29 -0.20
C PRO A 183 -15.82 24.80 -1.50
N ARG A 184 -16.53 23.93 -2.23
CA ARG A 184 -17.37 24.30 -3.38
C ARG A 184 -18.80 23.85 -3.11
N PRO A 185 -19.59 24.61 -2.31
CA PRO A 185 -20.86 24.15 -1.75
C PRO A 185 -21.96 23.93 -2.81
N VAL A 186 -21.99 24.74 -3.87
CA VAL A 186 -23.10 24.76 -4.85
C VAL A 186 -23.23 23.46 -5.67
N ARG A 187 -22.10 22.81 -6.01
CA ARG A 187 -22.13 21.52 -6.75
C ARG A 187 -22.51 20.32 -5.87
N LEU A 188 -22.30 20.44 -4.56
CA LEU A 188 -22.56 19.41 -3.55
C LEU A 188 -24.08 19.23 -3.38
N LEU A 189 -24.79 20.36 -3.26
CA LEU A 189 -26.26 20.37 -3.23
C LEU A 189 -26.84 19.75 -4.51
N LYS A 190 -26.30 20.11 -5.68
CA LYS A 190 -26.77 19.59 -6.97
C LYS A 190 -26.54 18.08 -7.15
N SER A 191 -25.52 17.49 -6.54
CA SER A 191 -25.27 16.04 -6.63
C SER A 191 -26.13 15.23 -5.66
N LEU A 192 -26.47 15.78 -4.48
CA LEU A 192 -27.38 15.15 -3.52
C LEU A 192 -28.79 14.94 -4.07
N PHE A 193 -29.27 15.84 -4.94
CA PHE A 193 -30.59 15.73 -5.58
C PHE A 193 -30.60 14.84 -6.84
N ARG A 194 -29.49 14.18 -7.21
CA ARG A 194 -29.42 13.33 -8.40
C ARG A 194 -29.82 11.88 -8.06
N LYS A 195 -30.86 11.35 -8.73
CA LYS A 195 -31.25 9.94 -8.60
C LYS A 195 -30.07 9.03 -9.02
N GLY A 196 -29.72 8.04 -8.20
CA GLY A 196 -28.59 7.12 -8.44
C GLY A 196 -27.26 7.48 -7.75
N ALA A 197 -27.20 8.63 -7.07
CA ALA A 197 -26.04 9.07 -6.28
C ALA A 197 -25.53 8.05 -5.25
N TYR A 198 -26.46 7.40 -4.53
CA TYR A 198 -26.12 6.46 -3.46
C TYR A 198 -25.46 5.19 -4.00
N THR A 199 -25.99 4.62 -5.09
CA THR A 199 -25.45 3.41 -5.71
C THR A 199 -24.07 3.66 -6.29
N GLU A 200 -23.87 4.79 -6.98
CA GLU A 200 -22.55 5.17 -7.53
C GLU A 200 -21.50 5.36 -6.41
N THR A 201 -21.89 5.99 -5.30
CA THR A 201 -20.99 6.19 -4.15
C THR A 201 -20.67 4.88 -3.45
N ARG A 202 -21.68 4.02 -3.23
CA ARG A 202 -21.51 2.68 -2.66
C ARG A 202 -20.56 1.86 -3.52
N ASP A 203 -20.77 1.83 -4.83
CA ASP A 203 -19.95 1.06 -5.75
C ASP A 203 -18.51 1.61 -5.79
N ALA A 204 -18.32 2.93 -5.75
CA ALA A 204 -17.00 3.53 -5.67
C ALA A 204 -16.26 3.16 -4.36
N VAL A 205 -16.95 3.13 -3.22
CA VAL A 205 -16.38 2.70 -1.94
C VAL A 205 -16.05 1.21 -1.98
N LEU A 206 -16.95 0.37 -2.48
CA LEU A 206 -16.74 -1.08 -2.60
C LEU A 206 -15.58 -1.40 -3.56
N GLN A 207 -15.50 -0.70 -4.69
CA GLN A 207 -14.37 -0.81 -5.63
C GLN A 207 -13.06 -0.33 -5.01
N PHE A 208 -13.09 0.72 -4.17
CA PHE A 208 -11.90 1.17 -3.45
C PHE A 208 -11.43 0.12 -2.43
N VAL A 209 -12.33 -0.44 -1.64
CA VAL A 209 -12.06 -1.50 -0.65
C VAL A 209 -11.58 -2.78 -1.33
N ALA A 210 -12.26 -3.23 -2.38
CA ALA A 210 -11.83 -4.38 -3.19
C ALA A 210 -10.46 -4.12 -3.83
N GLY A 211 -10.22 -2.88 -4.27
CA GLY A 211 -8.95 -2.44 -4.83
C GLY A 211 -7.78 -2.44 -3.84
N LEU A 212 -8.03 -2.35 -2.53
CA LEU A 212 -6.97 -2.45 -1.51
C LEU A 212 -6.40 -3.88 -1.40
N ARG A 213 -7.08 -4.91 -1.94
CA ARG A 213 -6.65 -6.32 -1.90
C ARG A 213 -6.24 -6.79 -0.49
N LEU A 214 -6.91 -6.27 0.55
CA LEU A 214 -6.58 -6.55 1.96
C LEU A 214 -6.53 -8.05 2.25
N GLN A 215 -7.51 -8.81 1.74
CA GLN A 215 -7.57 -10.27 1.91
C GLN A 215 -6.33 -10.98 1.35
N HIS A 216 -5.82 -10.53 0.19
CA HIS A 216 -4.63 -11.11 -0.41
C HIS A 216 -3.39 -10.85 0.45
N TYR A 217 -3.21 -9.60 0.93
CA TYR A 217 -2.09 -9.28 1.82
C TYR A 217 -2.19 -10.05 3.14
N PHE A 218 -3.38 -10.16 3.71
CA PHE A 218 -3.59 -10.91 4.95
C PHE A 218 -3.17 -12.38 4.81
N TRP A 219 -3.64 -13.07 3.76
CA TRP A 219 -3.28 -14.48 3.53
C TRP A 219 -1.80 -14.66 3.18
N LEU A 220 -1.21 -13.74 2.44
CA LEU A 220 0.22 -13.77 2.13
C LEU A 220 1.06 -13.59 3.40
N GLY A 221 0.68 -12.64 4.25
CA GLY A 221 1.31 -12.38 5.54
C GLY A 221 1.17 -13.56 6.50
N LEU A 222 -0.02 -14.16 6.61
CA LEU A 222 -0.26 -15.32 7.46
C LEU A 222 0.60 -16.53 7.03
N ARG A 223 0.65 -16.83 5.73
CA ARG A 223 1.50 -17.91 5.19
C ARG A 223 3.00 -17.62 5.38
N GLY A 224 3.43 -16.38 5.19
CA GLY A 224 4.81 -15.97 5.46
C GLY A 224 5.18 -16.07 6.95
N PHE A 225 4.23 -15.73 7.84
CA PHE A 225 4.38 -15.88 9.29
C PHE A 225 4.46 -17.34 9.70
N VAL A 226 3.55 -18.20 9.23
CA VAL A 226 3.56 -19.64 9.53
C VAL A 226 4.85 -20.30 9.07
N GLY A 227 5.30 -20.01 7.84
CA GLY A 227 6.56 -20.57 7.35
C GLY A 227 7.77 -20.07 8.15
N GLY A 228 7.78 -18.78 8.53
CA GLY A 228 8.77 -18.26 9.46
C GLY A 228 8.75 -18.96 10.83
N LEU A 229 7.56 -19.17 11.40
CA LEU A 229 7.36 -19.85 12.67
C LEU A 229 7.89 -21.29 12.62
N VAL A 230 7.63 -22.04 11.55
CA VAL A 230 8.16 -23.40 11.36
C VAL A 230 9.69 -23.41 11.36
N TRP A 231 10.33 -22.47 10.65
CA TRP A 231 11.79 -22.36 10.63
C TRP A 231 12.39 -21.94 11.97
N LEU A 232 11.72 -21.03 12.70
CA LEU A 232 12.19 -20.55 13.99
C LEU A 232 11.87 -21.51 15.15
N PHE A 233 10.95 -22.46 14.97
CA PHE A 233 10.53 -23.38 16.02
C PHE A 233 11.74 -24.15 16.60
N VAL A 234 12.56 -24.75 15.73
CA VAL A 234 13.74 -25.53 16.13
C VAL A 234 14.76 -24.70 16.95
N PRO A 235 15.30 -23.56 16.46
CA PRO A 235 16.27 -22.80 17.23
C PRO A 235 15.69 -22.20 18.51
N ILE A 236 14.43 -21.76 18.51
CA ILE A 236 13.79 -21.22 19.71
C ILE A 236 13.60 -22.31 20.76
N SER A 237 13.14 -23.51 20.37
CA SER A 237 13.00 -24.64 21.30
C SER A 237 14.34 -25.06 21.90
N LEU A 238 15.43 -25.06 21.11
CA LEU A 238 16.78 -25.34 21.60
C LEU A 238 17.25 -24.29 22.63
N LEU A 239 17.03 -23.00 22.34
CA LEU A 239 17.36 -21.91 23.26
C LEU A 239 16.52 -21.94 24.55
N ALA A 240 15.26 -22.33 24.46
CA ALA A 240 14.41 -22.53 25.64
C ALA A 240 14.89 -23.71 26.49
N ALA A 241 15.28 -24.83 25.86
CA ALA A 241 15.85 -25.99 26.54
C ALA A 241 17.22 -25.70 27.17
N ALA A 242 17.96 -24.72 26.64
CA ALA A 242 19.27 -24.31 27.15
C ALA A 242 19.23 -23.85 28.62
N GLN A 243 18.08 -23.38 29.11
CA GLN A 243 17.88 -23.02 30.51
C GLN A 243 18.14 -24.20 31.46
N LYS A 244 17.93 -25.44 30.98
CA LYS A 244 18.20 -26.67 31.73
C LYS A 244 19.53 -27.32 31.35
N VAL A 245 19.97 -27.16 30.10
CA VAL A 245 21.17 -27.82 29.58
C VAL A 245 21.99 -26.82 28.75
N PRO A 246 23.01 -26.15 29.35
CA PRO A 246 23.72 -25.04 28.71
C PRO A 246 24.31 -25.31 27.30
N PRO A 247 24.86 -26.50 26.98
CA PRO A 247 25.35 -26.80 25.63
C PRO A 247 24.31 -26.67 24.51
N LEU A 248 23.03 -26.93 24.80
CA LEU A 248 21.94 -26.76 23.83
C LEU A 248 21.73 -25.30 23.43
N GLY A 249 22.17 -24.35 24.26
CA GLY A 249 22.13 -22.92 23.93
C GLY A 249 23.04 -22.56 22.76
N PHE A 250 24.26 -23.11 22.73
CA PHE A 250 25.18 -22.88 21.61
C PHE A 250 24.63 -23.47 20.31
N LEU A 251 24.10 -24.71 20.36
CA LEU A 251 23.45 -25.33 19.21
C LEU A 251 22.25 -24.52 18.71
N GLY A 252 21.41 -24.04 19.64
CA GLY A 252 20.28 -23.16 19.32
C GLY A 252 20.72 -21.85 18.67
N ALA A 253 21.80 -21.23 19.16
CA ALA A 253 22.35 -20.01 18.59
C ALA A 253 22.93 -20.23 17.18
N PHE A 254 23.68 -21.32 16.96
CA PHE A 254 24.18 -21.69 15.64
C PHE A 254 23.04 -21.97 14.65
N ALA A 255 22.02 -22.72 15.09
CA ALA A 255 20.82 -22.97 14.29
C ALA A 255 20.08 -21.66 13.95
N LEU A 256 19.98 -20.74 14.91
CA LEU A 256 19.34 -19.44 14.68
C LEU A 256 20.11 -18.59 13.66
N MET A 257 21.44 -18.55 13.76
CA MET A 257 22.30 -17.87 12.79
C MET A 257 22.09 -18.42 11.38
N TRP A 258 22.06 -19.75 11.25
CA TRP A 258 21.78 -20.42 9.98
C TRP A 258 20.39 -20.04 9.42
N VAL A 259 19.36 -20.10 10.26
CA VAL A 259 17.98 -19.75 9.86
C VAL A 259 17.89 -18.29 9.42
N LEU A 260 18.45 -17.35 10.18
CA LEU A 260 18.42 -15.92 9.85
C LEU A 260 19.15 -15.58 8.55
N MET A 261 20.18 -16.36 8.19
CA MET A 261 20.88 -16.19 6.93
C MET A 261 20.02 -16.57 5.71
N TYR A 262 19.16 -17.58 5.81
CA TYR A 262 18.35 -18.06 4.66
C TYR A 262 16.94 -17.50 4.62
N LEU A 263 16.33 -17.27 5.79
CA LEU A 263 14.90 -17.00 5.92
C LEU A 263 14.41 -15.73 5.19
N PRO A 264 15.12 -14.58 5.22
CA PRO A 264 14.70 -13.40 4.47
C PRO A 264 14.56 -13.66 2.97
N PHE A 265 15.49 -14.42 2.39
CA PHE A 265 15.50 -14.78 0.97
C PHE A 265 14.45 -15.84 0.62
N LEU A 266 14.25 -16.83 1.50
CA LEU A 266 13.17 -17.82 1.35
C LEU A 266 11.80 -17.15 1.40
N GLN A 267 11.60 -16.17 2.29
CA GLN A 267 10.37 -15.38 2.38
C GLN A 267 10.14 -14.49 1.13
N ALA A 268 11.19 -13.85 0.61
CA ALA A 268 11.11 -13.05 -0.61
C ALA A 268 10.73 -13.93 -1.82
N ARG A 269 11.35 -15.11 -1.95
CA ARG A 269 11.03 -16.07 -3.02
C ARG A 269 9.62 -16.65 -2.87
N PHE A 270 9.19 -16.97 -1.66
CA PHE A 270 7.82 -17.38 -1.38
C PHE A 270 6.80 -16.33 -1.84
N ALA A 271 7.08 -15.05 -1.58
CA ALA A 271 6.23 -13.97 -2.04
C ALA A 271 6.29 -13.77 -3.56
N ALA A 272 7.44 -14.05 -4.18
CA ALA A 272 7.62 -14.01 -5.63
C ALA A 272 6.81 -15.10 -6.34
N GLU A 273 6.89 -16.34 -5.86
CA GLU A 273 6.25 -17.51 -6.49
C GLU A 273 4.81 -17.76 -6.00
N ASN A 274 4.41 -17.15 -4.87
CA ASN A 274 3.13 -17.38 -4.19
C ASN A 274 2.87 -18.87 -3.88
N ARG A 275 3.95 -19.66 -3.73
CA ARG A 275 3.92 -21.10 -3.44
C ARG A 275 4.48 -21.35 -2.05
N PHE A 276 3.66 -21.88 -1.14
CA PHE A 276 4.09 -22.11 0.24
C PHE A 276 5.33 -23.01 0.35
N GLY A 277 5.46 -24.02 -0.52
CA GLY A 277 6.62 -24.90 -0.57
C GLY A 277 7.95 -24.19 -0.87
N ALA A 278 7.93 -23.04 -1.55
CA ALA A 278 9.14 -22.28 -1.86
C ALA A 278 9.89 -21.78 -0.61
N GLN A 279 9.21 -21.72 0.55
CA GLN A 279 9.84 -21.38 1.84
C GLN A 279 10.80 -22.48 2.34
N PHE A 280 10.77 -23.69 1.78
CA PHE A 280 11.61 -24.82 2.22
C PHE A 280 12.64 -25.25 1.17
N GLU A 281 12.62 -24.63 -0.01
CA GLU A 281 13.50 -24.98 -1.13
C GLU A 281 14.86 -24.26 -1.03
N LEU A 282 15.73 -24.78 -0.17
CA LEU A 282 17.08 -24.23 0.04
C LEU A 282 17.97 -24.28 -1.22
N SER A 283 17.78 -25.29 -2.08
CA SER A 283 18.59 -25.49 -3.29
C SER A 283 18.50 -24.31 -4.26
N ALA A 284 17.30 -23.75 -4.42
CA ALA A 284 17.06 -22.59 -5.27
C ALA A 284 17.76 -21.33 -4.73
N VAL A 285 17.69 -21.09 -3.43
CA VAL A 285 18.39 -19.96 -2.80
C VAL A 285 19.90 -20.12 -2.93
N ARG A 286 20.45 -21.33 -2.75
CA ARG A 286 21.88 -21.61 -3.00
C ARG A 286 22.27 -21.40 -4.46
N ALA A 287 21.40 -21.74 -5.41
CA ALA A 287 21.64 -21.48 -6.82
C ALA A 287 21.69 -19.96 -7.13
N LEU A 288 20.81 -19.17 -6.51
CA LEU A 288 20.83 -17.71 -6.62
C LEU A 288 22.07 -17.09 -5.96
N PHE A 289 22.44 -17.57 -4.78
CA PHE A 289 23.65 -17.13 -4.08
C PHE A 289 24.91 -17.37 -4.92
N ARG A 290 25.01 -18.51 -5.61
CA ARG A 290 26.13 -18.80 -6.52
C ARG A 290 26.23 -17.84 -7.71
N LYS A 291 25.10 -17.27 -8.17
CA LYS A 291 25.08 -16.33 -9.29
C LYS A 291 25.48 -14.91 -8.86
N ALA A 292 25.13 -14.50 -7.65
CA ALA A 292 25.33 -13.13 -7.18
C ALA A 292 25.65 -13.06 -5.67
N PRO A 293 26.80 -13.58 -5.22
CA PRO A 293 27.11 -13.71 -3.79
C PRO A 293 27.23 -12.34 -3.10
N VAL A 294 27.81 -11.34 -3.77
CA VAL A 294 28.03 -9.99 -3.20
C VAL A 294 26.71 -9.30 -2.88
N LEU A 295 25.70 -9.42 -3.77
CA LEU A 295 24.39 -8.80 -3.56
C LEU A 295 23.63 -9.46 -2.40
N PHE A 296 23.76 -10.78 -2.23
CA PHE A 296 23.19 -11.49 -1.09
C PHE A 296 23.80 -11.03 0.23
N TRP A 297 25.13 -10.94 0.30
CA TRP A 297 25.82 -10.44 1.50
C TRP A 297 25.48 -8.98 1.80
N LEU A 298 25.43 -8.12 0.79
CA LEU A 298 25.05 -6.71 0.94
C LEU A 298 23.61 -6.59 1.45
N SER A 299 22.67 -7.34 0.86
CA SER A 299 21.26 -7.35 1.26
C SER A 299 21.07 -7.84 2.69
N LEU A 300 21.77 -8.92 3.08
CA LEU A 300 21.77 -9.43 4.45
C LEU A 300 22.36 -8.41 5.43
N PHE A 301 23.50 -7.82 5.08
CA PHE A 301 24.15 -6.78 5.89
C PHE A 301 23.23 -5.58 6.10
N CYS A 302 22.63 -5.06 5.03
CA CYS A 302 21.66 -3.97 5.12
C CYS A 302 20.45 -4.38 5.97
N THR A 303 19.92 -5.60 5.79
CA THR A 303 18.78 -6.10 6.58
C THR A 303 19.11 -6.12 8.08
N LEU A 304 20.30 -6.58 8.45
CA LEU A 304 20.78 -6.58 9.83
C LEU A 304 21.01 -5.16 10.34
N LEU A 305 21.63 -4.29 9.54
CA LEU A 305 21.88 -2.89 9.87
C LEU A 305 20.58 -2.15 10.16
N PHE A 306 19.56 -2.31 9.33
CA PHE A 306 18.23 -1.71 9.52
C PHE A 306 17.45 -2.36 10.68
N ALA A 307 17.81 -3.58 11.11
CA ALA A 307 17.23 -4.19 12.29
C ALA A 307 17.81 -3.64 13.61
N LEU A 308 19.06 -3.15 13.64
CA LEU A 308 19.73 -2.69 14.86
C LEU A 308 18.95 -1.60 15.63
N PRO A 309 18.44 -0.53 15.00
CA PRO A 309 17.68 0.50 15.71
C PRO A 309 16.44 -0.05 16.41
N LEU A 310 15.82 -1.10 15.86
CA LEU A 310 14.64 -1.74 16.43
C LEU A 310 14.96 -2.52 17.70
N TYR A 311 16.13 -3.17 17.74
CA TYR A 311 16.59 -3.86 18.93
C TYR A 311 17.05 -2.89 20.01
N LEU A 312 17.70 -1.77 19.63
CA LEU A 312 18.09 -0.73 20.58
C LEU A 312 16.88 -0.07 21.24
N LEU A 313 15.84 0.27 20.45
CA LEU A 313 14.62 0.89 20.97
C LEU A 313 13.84 -0.05 21.91
N LYS A 314 13.94 -1.37 21.70
CA LYS A 314 13.25 -2.37 22.52
C LYS A 314 13.80 -2.48 23.95
N ILE A 315 15.01 -1.98 24.20
CA ILE A 315 15.63 -2.01 25.54
C ILE A 315 14.96 -1.00 26.49
N GLU A 316 14.26 0.01 25.94
CA GLU A 316 13.55 1.02 26.71
C GLU A 316 12.08 0.60 26.93
N MET A 317 11.61 0.59 28.18
CA MET A 317 10.21 0.28 28.50
C MET A 317 9.31 1.42 27.99
N VAL A 318 8.77 1.26 26.78
CA VAL A 318 7.86 2.23 26.19
C VAL A 318 6.49 2.18 26.91
N PRO A 319 5.98 3.31 27.44
CA PRO A 319 4.66 3.36 28.05
C PRO A 319 3.56 3.01 27.04
N ARG A 320 2.43 2.46 27.52
CA ARG A 320 1.36 1.95 26.65
C ARG A 320 0.80 3.01 25.71
N GLU A 321 0.81 4.30 26.10
CA GLU A 321 0.37 5.40 25.23
C GLU A 321 1.28 5.62 24.01
N ALA A 322 2.54 5.18 24.06
CA ALA A 322 3.54 5.32 23.01
C ALA A 322 3.78 4.03 22.21
N ALA A 323 2.97 2.98 22.39
CA ALA A 323 3.14 1.68 21.71
C ALA A 323 3.09 1.76 20.17
N TRP A 324 2.54 2.83 19.59
CA TRP A 324 2.52 3.08 18.14
C TRP A 324 3.88 3.54 17.60
N LEU A 325 4.74 4.15 18.43
CA LEU A 325 6.00 4.76 18.01
C LEU A 325 7.03 3.69 17.60
N PRO A 326 7.23 2.58 18.37
CA PRO A 326 8.06 1.47 17.92
C PRO A 326 7.58 0.83 16.62
N SER A 327 6.25 0.78 16.39
CA SER A 327 5.68 0.23 15.16
C SER A 327 5.96 1.13 13.95
N LEU A 328 5.99 2.44 14.13
CA LEU A 328 6.37 3.39 13.09
C LEU A 328 7.85 3.24 12.73
N VAL A 329 8.73 3.23 13.74
CA VAL A 329 10.16 3.00 13.54
C VAL A 329 10.39 1.65 12.88
N PHE A 330 9.70 0.60 13.31
CA PHE A 330 9.71 -0.73 12.67
C PHE A 330 9.43 -0.64 11.18
N VAL A 331 8.32 -0.03 10.76
CA VAL A 331 7.95 0.06 9.35
C VAL A 331 8.96 0.88 8.55
N VAL A 332 9.44 2.01 9.10
CA VAL A 332 10.41 2.90 8.42
C VAL A 332 11.74 2.19 8.14
N PHE A 333 12.23 1.38 9.08
CA PHE A 333 13.51 0.69 8.94
C PHE A 333 13.38 -0.65 8.21
N ILE A 334 12.31 -1.43 8.44
CA ILE A 334 12.13 -2.73 7.80
C ILE A 334 11.76 -2.62 6.32
N PHE A 335 11.09 -1.53 5.91
CA PHE A 335 10.63 -1.37 4.54
C PHE A 335 11.81 -1.30 3.54
N PRO A 336 12.84 -0.45 3.73
CA PRO A 336 14.06 -0.47 2.91
C PRO A 336 14.78 -1.82 2.92
N ALA A 337 14.88 -2.48 4.07
CA ALA A 337 15.48 -3.81 4.16
C ALA A 337 14.73 -4.81 3.26
N ARG A 338 13.40 -4.80 3.31
CA ARG A 338 12.55 -5.67 2.47
C ARG A 338 12.64 -5.35 0.99
N LEU A 339 12.83 -4.08 0.62
CA LEU A 339 13.11 -3.68 -0.77
C LEU A 339 14.43 -4.28 -1.27
N LEU A 340 15.47 -4.32 -0.43
CA LEU A 340 16.80 -4.84 -0.79
C LEU A 340 16.86 -6.38 -0.82
N THR A 341 15.98 -7.08 -0.09
CA THR A 341 15.94 -8.55 -0.06
C THR A 341 15.22 -9.18 -1.25
N GLY A 342 14.37 -8.42 -1.94
CA GLY A 342 13.67 -8.86 -3.15
C GLY A 342 14.53 -8.71 -4.37
#